data_AF-A0A0K3B011-F1
#
_entry.id   AF-A0A0K3B011-F1
#
_cell.length_a   1.000
_cell.length_b   1.000
_cell.length_c   1.000
_cell.angle_alpha   90.00
_cell.angle_beta   90.00
_cell.angle_gamma   90.00
#
_symmetry.space_group_name_H-M   'P 1'
#
loop_
_entity.id
_entity.type
_entity.pdbx_description
1 polymer ?
#
loop_
_entity_poly.entity_id
_entity_poly.type
_entity_poly.pdbx_seq_one_letter_code
_entity_poly.pdbx_strand_id
1 'polypeptide(L)'
;MVAAIADPESALHASCVAMRAAGTRLLTRAQAAGLARTDIDGTDLFALVGALAWLHDQPSLAARADHLFDVIASAILTGPGK
;
A
#
# COMPACT_ATOMS: atom_id res chain seq x y z
N MET A 1 -19.28 -1.54 7.98
CA MET A 1 -17.90 -1.04 7.81
C MET A 1 -17.76 -0.08 6.63
N VAL A 2 -18.12 -0.47 5.40
CA VAL A 2 -17.98 0.36 4.18
C VAL A 2 -18.67 1.73 4.27
N ALA A 3 -19.84 1.83 4.92
CA ALA A 3 -20.57 3.10 5.06
C ALA A 3 -19.89 4.13 6.00
N ALA A 4 -19.07 3.69 6.97
CA ALA A 4 -18.36 4.59 7.89
C ALA A 4 -17.05 5.15 7.30
N ILE A 5 -16.54 4.56 6.21
CA ILE A 5 -15.32 5.02 5.52
C ILE A 5 -15.60 6.28 4.68
N ALA A 6 -16.84 6.43 4.21
CA ALA A 6 -17.28 7.55 3.37
C ALA A 6 -17.80 8.77 4.17
N ASP A 7 -17.97 8.63 5.49
CA ASP A 7 -18.40 9.73 6.37
C ASP A 7 -17.18 10.51 6.87
N PRO A 8 -16.98 11.78 6.46
CA PRO A 8 -15.83 12.60 6.86
C PRO A 8 -15.70 12.79 8.37
N GLU A 9 -16.82 12.73 9.11
CA GLU A 9 -16.88 12.94 10.56
C GLU A 9 -16.62 11.66 11.36
N SER A 10 -16.44 10.52 10.68
CA SER A 10 -16.14 9.25 11.36
C SER A 10 -14.70 9.21 11.86
N ALA A 11 -14.49 8.73 13.08
CA ALA A 11 -13.16 8.40 13.60
C ALA A 11 -12.39 7.43 12.68
N LEU A 12 -13.11 6.60 11.91
CA LEU A 12 -12.53 5.70 10.92
C LEU A 12 -11.99 6.45 9.70
N HIS A 13 -12.67 7.51 9.25
CA HIS A 13 -12.20 8.37 8.18
C HIS A 13 -10.93 9.13 8.59
N ALA A 14 -10.94 9.74 9.79
CA ALA A 14 -9.75 10.40 10.34
C ALA A 14 -8.56 9.44 10.43
N SER A 15 -8.80 8.19 10.87
CA SER A 15 -7.77 7.15 10.92
C SER A 15 -7.26 6.76 9.53
N CYS A 16 -8.14 6.61 8.53
CA CYS A 16 -7.75 6.34 7.15
C CYS A 16 -6.92 7.48 6.55
N VAL A 17 -7.29 8.74 6.79
CA VAL A 17 -6.54 9.91 6.33
C VAL A 17 -5.16 9.95 7.01
N ALA A 18 -5.10 9.74 8.33
CA ALA A 18 -3.83 9.71 9.07
C ALA A 18 -2.90 8.60 8.58
N MET A 19 -3.44 7.40 8.34
CA MET A 19 -2.71 6.27 7.76
C MET A 19 -2.20 6.61 6.35
N ARG A 20 -3.05 7.22 5.51
CA ARG A 20 -2.66 7.64 4.15
C ARG A 20 -1.53 8.65 4.15
N ALA A 21 -1.62 9.66 5.01
CA ALA A 21 -0.58 10.65 5.18
C ALA A 21 0.72 10.03 5.71
N ALA A 22 0.64 9.09 6.66
CA ALA A 22 1.81 8.38 7.19
C ALA A 22 2.52 7.53 6.13
N GLY A 23 1.76 6.75 5.34
CA GLY A 23 2.31 5.96 4.24
C GLY A 23 2.98 6.82 3.18
N THR A 24 2.36 7.93 2.79
CA THR A 24 2.94 8.89 1.82
C THR A 24 4.24 9.49 2.34
N ARG A 25 4.29 9.89 3.63
CA ARG A 25 5.54 10.38 4.23
C ARG A 25 6.64 9.32 4.25
N LEU A 26 6.31 8.06 4.48
CA LEU A 26 7.28 6.97 4.45
C LEU A 26 7.84 6.76 3.03
N LEU A 27 6.96 6.77 2.02
CA LEU A 27 7.35 6.69 0.61
C LEU A 27 8.30 7.82 0.24
N THR A 28 7.98 9.07 0.58
CA THR A 28 8.86 10.22 0.29
C THR A 28 10.24 10.07 0.91
N ARG A 29 10.34 9.53 2.14
CA ARG A 29 11.64 9.28 2.77
C ARG A 29 12.41 8.16 2.07
N ALA A 30 11.72 7.07 1.68
CA ALA A 30 12.33 5.97 0.96
C ALA A 30 12.85 6.42 -0.42
N GLN A 31 12.07 7.25 -1.12
CA GLN A 31 12.47 7.90 -2.38
C GLN A 31 13.70 8.80 -2.20
N ALA A 32 13.71 9.64 -1.15
CA ALA A 32 14.86 10.48 -0.82
C ALA A 32 16.12 9.66 -0.49
N ALA A 33 15.96 8.46 0.04
CA ALA A 33 17.05 7.52 0.31
C ALA A 33 17.41 6.63 -0.90
N GLY A 34 16.76 6.80 -2.05
CA GLY A 34 16.98 5.98 -3.25
C GLY A 34 16.49 4.54 -3.14
N LEU A 35 15.65 4.23 -2.15
CA LEU A 35 15.14 2.88 -1.85
C LEU A 35 13.82 2.56 -2.54
N ALA A 36 13.13 3.57 -3.07
CA ALA A 36 11.84 3.42 -3.73
C ALA A 36 11.80 4.20 -5.05
N ARG A 37 10.99 3.71 -5.98
CA ARG A 37 10.71 4.35 -7.27
C ARG A 37 10.18 5.76 -7.06
N THR A 38 10.65 6.69 -7.88
CA THR A 38 10.33 8.13 -7.79
C THR A 38 9.20 8.56 -8.72
N ASP A 39 8.69 7.65 -9.55
CA ASP A 39 7.59 7.85 -10.49
C ASP A 39 6.22 7.41 -9.93
N ILE A 40 6.14 7.15 -8.62
CA ILE A 40 4.91 6.78 -7.92
C ILE A 40 4.65 7.74 -6.75
N ASP A 41 3.38 7.97 -6.44
CA ASP A 41 2.95 8.80 -5.32
C ASP A 41 2.20 8.00 -4.24
N GLY A 42 1.65 8.71 -3.24
CA GLY A 42 0.85 8.09 -2.18
C GLY A 42 -0.38 7.37 -2.73
N THR A 43 -1.03 7.90 -3.76
CA THR A 43 -2.21 7.30 -4.40
C THR A 43 -1.86 5.94 -4.98
N ASP A 44 -0.76 5.86 -5.73
CA ASP A 44 -0.26 4.62 -6.32
C ASP A 44 0.08 3.59 -5.22
N LEU A 45 0.78 4.03 -4.17
CA LEU A 45 1.11 3.18 -3.02
C LEU A 45 -0.15 2.55 -2.40
N PHE A 46 -1.19 3.34 -2.13
CA PHE A 46 -2.42 2.82 -1.54
C PHE A 46 -3.21 1.94 -2.51
N ALA A 47 -3.16 2.20 -3.81
CA ALA A 47 -3.74 1.32 -4.81
C ALA A 47 -3.06 -0.06 -4.82
N LEU A 48 -1.72 -0.10 -4.77
CA LEU A 48 -0.94 -1.33 -4.69
C LEU A 48 -1.20 -2.12 -3.39
N VAL A 49 -1.29 -1.43 -2.25
CA VAL A 49 -1.66 -2.06 -0.96
C VAL A 49 -3.08 -2.62 -1.01
N GLY A 50 -4.02 -1.90 -1.64
CA GLY A 50 -5.38 -2.39 -1.85
C GLY A 50 -5.44 -3.62 -2.75
N ALA A 51 -4.66 -3.65 -3.83
CA ALA A 51 -4.53 -4.82 -4.70
C ALA A 51 -3.97 -6.03 -3.95
N LEU A 52 -2.93 -5.82 -3.13
CA LEU A 52 -2.35 -6.88 -2.28
C LEU A 52 -3.37 -7.44 -1.28
N ALA A 53 -4.15 -6.58 -0.62
CA ALA A 53 -5.20 -7.00 0.31
C ALA A 53 -6.26 -7.86 -0.40
N TRP A 54 -6.69 -7.44 -1.59
CA TRP A 54 -7.63 -8.23 -2.38
C TRP A 54 -7.07 -9.59 -2.81
N LEU A 55 -5.79 -9.65 -3.21
CA LEU A 55 -5.11 -10.90 -3.56
C LEU A 55 -5.02 -11.85 -2.37
N HIS A 56 -4.76 -11.33 -1.17
CA HIS A 56 -4.70 -12.11 0.06
C HIS A 56 -6.05 -12.76 0.41
N ASP A 57 -7.15 -12.08 0.10
CA ASP A 57 -8.51 -12.60 0.32
C ASP A 57 -8.95 -13.69 -0.69
N GLN A 58 -8.11 -14.05 -1.67
CA GLN A 58 -8.42 -15.10 -2.65
C GLN A 58 -7.89 -16.47 -2.21
N PRO A 59 -8.75 -17.46 -1.88
CA PRO A 59 -8.29 -18.78 -1.42
C PRO A 59 -7.44 -19.53 -2.44
N SER A 60 -7.71 -19.34 -3.74
CA SER A 60 -6.95 -19.97 -4.83
C SER A 60 -5.52 -19.44 -4.97
N LEU A 61 -5.22 -18.29 -4.36
CA LEU A 61 -3.90 -17.65 -4.40
C LEU A 61 -3.10 -17.84 -3.11
N ALA A 62 -3.63 -18.57 -2.12
CA ALA A 62 -2.97 -18.79 -0.84
C ALA A 62 -1.54 -19.34 -0.98
N ALA A 63 -1.32 -20.30 -1.88
CA ALA A 63 0.00 -20.87 -2.16
C ALA A 63 0.99 -19.89 -2.83
N ARG A 64 0.51 -18.74 -3.32
CA ARG A 64 1.30 -17.70 -3.98
C ARG A 64 1.41 -16.41 -3.17
N ALA A 65 0.89 -16.37 -1.94
CA ALA A 65 0.80 -15.14 -1.15
C ALA A 65 2.16 -14.43 -1.01
N ASP A 66 3.21 -15.15 -0.63
CA ASP A 66 4.57 -14.59 -0.46
C ASP A 66 5.11 -14.05 -1.79
N HIS A 67 4.98 -14.82 -2.87
CA HIS A 67 5.44 -14.39 -4.19
C HIS A 67 4.69 -13.15 -4.69
N LEU A 68 3.38 -13.05 -4.46
CA LEU A 68 2.59 -11.88 -4.86
C LEU A 68 2.92 -10.65 -4.01
N PHE A 69 3.24 -10.85 -2.73
CA PHE A 69 3.80 -9.80 -1.88
C PHE A 69 5.11 -9.28 -2.45
N ASP A 70 6.05 -10.16 -2.78
CA ASP A 70 7.36 -9.78 -3.33
C ASP A 70 7.21 -9.05 -4.68
N VAL A 71 6.31 -9.51 -5.55
CA VAL A 71 6.02 -8.85 -6.83
C VAL A 71 5.51 -7.43 -6.61
N ILE A 72 4.53 -7.23 -5.73
CA ILE A 72 4.00 -5.88 -5.45
C ILE A 72 5.06 -5.01 -4.77
N ALA A 73 5.83 -5.56 -3.83
CA ALA A 73 6.92 -4.85 -3.17
C ALA A 73 8.00 -4.41 -4.16
N SER A 74 8.32 -5.25 -5.15
CA SER A 74 9.27 -4.93 -6.23
C SER A 74 8.78 -3.81 -7.16
N ALA A 75 7.46 -3.58 -7.23
CA ALA A 75 6.90 -2.47 -7.99
C ALA A 75 7.17 -1.10 -7.30
N ILE A 76 7.48 -1.12 -6.00
CA ILE A 76 7.72 0.06 -5.15
C ILE A 76 9.21 0.24 -4.90
N LEU A 77 9.93 -0.83 -4.55
CA LEU A 77 11.33 -0.79 -4.12
C LEU A 77 12.29 -0.88 -5.31
N THR A 78 13.40 -0.14 -5.25
CA THR A 78 14.42 -0.09 -6.32
C THR A 78 15.51 -1.16 -6.18
N GLY A 79 15.56 -1.86 -5.04
CA GLY A 79 16.42 -3.02 -4.82
C GLY A 79 15.64 -4.33 -4.99
N PRO A 80 16.30 -5.46 -5.29
CA PRO A 80 15.63 -6.74 -5.34
C PRO A 80 14.96 -7.00 -3.99
N GLY A 81 13.63 -7.12 -4.00
CA GLY A 81 12.89 -7.74 -2.92
C GLY A 81 13.28 -9.21 -2.90
N LYS A 82 14.41 -9.48 -2.24
CA LYS A 82 15.09 -10.78 -2.10
C LYS A 82 15.24 -11.62 -3.38
#